data_AF-A0A955U4Q3-F1
#
_entry.id   AF-A0A955U4Q3-F1
#
_cell.length_a   1.000
_cell.length_b   1.000
_cell.length_c   1.000
_cell.angle_alpha   90.00
_cell.angle_beta   90.00
_cell.angle_gamma   90.00
#
_symmetry.space_group_name_H-M   'P 1'
#
loop_
_entity.id
_entity.type
_entity.pdbx_description
1 polymer ?
#
loop_
_entity_poly.entity_id
_entity_poly.type
_entity_poly.pdbx_seq_one_letter_code
_entity_poly.pdbx_strand_id
1 'polypeptide(L)'
;MAAKRPDQRPQSGGEVAEAIEKGLGRKVDVFEYRAPTAERAPQRAATAPSNPPAPAGDPILEHLLAQNAGKVTRSSAPPPPKDRRFRVHRVAAESVAGRLGIGVGWWAHLPDEQQDGLLDPALHHHVVRERRWWFGKDDGGERIELVVSGLPIGVELVAGAENILQHYDPLIPRTEALLDLWEQRRWEDLERLAWRTVTQSKGQGGLFSRFMGSEKPKLLDHPAVLLHGCAQVELKKSEGLRAIADFKAKHASKWPVVYGAIADLYVAEAAKRSDPKRAADLVAAAVLQAPANDRLVSLYVELFGDAPVTAPWVGRTWSDYSMDTVDNQGEAKLSSTLQHMDSAELLGVCMLGGFRSNHDYDEFMHRWAHYSAFFGPFLSGLHVVTATTEVDAPVEHRGEAVCRAAGLPMVVLHDYRAFVQRAVKPAAIPTVYLIDQTGTCVHEGRLTPCDLWEALELAGKLRAERFQGGAR
;
A
#
# COMPACT_ATOMS: atom_id res chain seq x y z
N MET A 1 2.93 -21.23 -19.63
CA MET A 1 4.40 -21.26 -19.75
C MET A 1 4.95 -21.93 -18.52
N ALA A 2 5.82 -22.93 -18.65
CA ALA A 2 6.33 -23.70 -17.51
C ALA A 2 7.07 -22.78 -16.53
N ALA A 3 6.78 -22.91 -15.23
CA ALA A 3 7.59 -22.29 -14.19
C ALA A 3 9.05 -22.73 -14.37
N LYS A 4 9.94 -21.75 -14.45
CA LYS A 4 11.39 -21.96 -14.48
C LYS A 4 11.78 -22.87 -13.30
N ARG A 5 12.65 -23.85 -13.57
CA ARG A 5 13.15 -24.78 -12.54
C ARG A 5 13.84 -23.98 -11.41
N PRO A 6 13.99 -24.51 -10.18
CA PRO A 6 14.60 -23.77 -9.06
C PRO A 6 16.00 -23.18 -9.35
N ASP A 7 16.77 -23.83 -10.22
CA ASP A 7 18.07 -23.41 -10.76
C ASP A 7 17.98 -22.27 -11.81
N GLN A 8 16.77 -21.89 -12.21
CA GLN A 8 16.46 -20.82 -13.15
C GLN A 8 15.75 -19.62 -12.49
N ARG A 9 15.60 -19.65 -11.16
CA ARG A 9 15.18 -18.48 -10.37
C ARG A 9 16.28 -17.43 -10.39
N PRO A 10 15.95 -16.13 -10.38
CA PRO A 10 16.92 -15.08 -10.14
C PRO A 10 17.74 -15.41 -8.87
N GLN A 11 19.04 -15.61 -9.02
CA GLN A 11 19.96 -15.97 -7.92
C GLN A 11 20.52 -14.73 -7.20
N SER A 12 20.04 -13.57 -7.64
CA SER A 12 20.73 -12.29 -7.60
C SER A 12 19.67 -11.19 -7.63
N GLY A 13 19.83 -10.19 -6.78
CA GLY A 13 19.00 -8.99 -6.85
C GLY A 13 19.15 -8.27 -8.20
N GLY A 14 20.33 -8.31 -8.82
CA GLY A 14 20.58 -7.74 -10.15
C GLY A 14 19.75 -8.40 -11.26
N GLU A 15 19.54 -9.72 -11.19
CA GLU A 15 18.69 -10.45 -12.14
C GLU A 15 17.20 -10.11 -11.99
N VAL A 16 16.75 -9.86 -10.75
CA VAL A 16 15.40 -9.33 -10.47
C VAL A 16 15.27 -7.92 -11.03
N ALA A 17 16.30 -7.09 -10.83
CA ALA A 17 16.38 -5.74 -11.36
C ALA A 17 16.15 -5.73 -12.87
N GLU A 18 16.98 -6.42 -13.65
CA GLU A 18 16.95 -6.45 -15.11
C GLU A 18 15.59 -6.91 -15.65
N ALA A 19 14.93 -7.83 -14.96
CA ALA A 19 13.60 -8.29 -15.35
C ALA A 19 12.48 -7.30 -14.98
N ILE A 20 12.60 -6.59 -13.84
CA ILE A 20 11.79 -5.41 -13.53
C ILE A 20 12.06 -4.33 -14.58
N GLU A 21 13.31 -4.09 -14.98
CA GLU A 21 13.68 -3.10 -15.99
C GLU A 21 12.99 -3.39 -17.32
N LYS A 22 12.97 -4.66 -17.72
CA LYS A 22 12.32 -5.13 -18.93
C LYS A 22 10.79 -4.99 -18.86
N GLY A 23 10.19 -5.23 -17.69
CA GLY A 23 8.76 -5.05 -17.47
C GLY A 23 8.33 -3.58 -17.40
N LEU A 24 9.16 -2.73 -16.78
CA LEU A 24 8.90 -1.30 -16.56
C LEU A 24 9.44 -0.40 -17.70
N GLY A 25 10.30 -0.93 -18.57
CA GLY A 25 10.96 -0.20 -19.65
C GLY A 25 12.09 0.75 -19.23
N ARG A 26 12.69 0.58 -18.03
CA ARG A 26 13.75 1.49 -17.51
C ARG A 26 14.77 0.77 -16.64
N LYS A 27 16.01 1.28 -16.54
CA LYS A 27 17.07 0.69 -15.70
C LYS A 27 16.79 0.77 -14.19
N VAL A 28 17.21 -0.25 -13.45
CA VAL A 28 17.07 -0.53 -12.02
C VAL A 28 18.38 -1.20 -11.58
N ASP A 29 19.09 -0.57 -10.65
CA ASP A 29 20.23 -1.22 -9.99
C ASP A 29 19.76 -1.82 -8.67
N VAL A 30 20.15 -3.06 -8.36
CA VAL A 30 19.77 -3.75 -7.12
C VAL A 30 20.99 -4.08 -6.26
N PHE A 31 20.74 -4.06 -4.94
CA PHE A 31 21.69 -4.47 -3.92
C PHE A 31 21.51 -5.97 -3.64
N GLU A 32 22.54 -6.79 -3.90
CA GLU A 32 22.55 -8.19 -3.47
C GLU A 32 22.89 -8.27 -1.98
N TYR A 33 21.91 -8.69 -1.18
CA TYR A 33 22.18 -9.17 0.17
C TYR A 33 22.31 -10.69 0.14
N ARG A 34 23.45 -11.19 0.61
CA ARG A 34 23.58 -12.53 1.18
C ARG A 34 23.95 -12.34 2.64
N ALA A 35 23.16 -12.88 3.56
CA ALA A 35 23.49 -12.87 4.99
C ALA A 35 24.90 -13.47 5.16
N PRO A 36 25.89 -12.73 5.71
CA PRO A 36 27.26 -13.24 5.80
C PRO A 36 27.47 -14.39 6.81
N THR A 37 26.41 -15.02 7.36
CA THR A 37 26.53 -16.07 8.40
C THR A 37 25.42 -17.14 8.45
N ALA A 38 24.62 -17.35 7.40
CA ALA A 38 23.73 -18.53 7.37
C ALA A 38 24.42 -19.74 6.72
N GLU A 39 25.45 -20.29 7.38
CA GLU A 39 25.85 -21.66 7.08
C GLU A 39 24.75 -22.62 7.53
N ARG A 40 24.43 -23.63 6.70
CA ARG A 40 23.53 -24.74 7.02
C ARG A 40 23.95 -25.29 8.39
N ALA A 41 23.05 -25.22 9.38
CA ALA A 41 23.38 -25.47 10.80
C ALA A 41 24.25 -26.73 10.96
N PRO A 42 25.54 -26.62 11.31
CA PRO A 42 26.31 -27.78 11.67
C PRO A 42 25.76 -28.31 13.00
N GLN A 43 25.54 -29.62 13.10
CA GLN A 43 25.39 -30.26 14.41
C GLN A 43 26.65 -29.97 15.21
N ARG A 44 26.58 -29.06 16.19
CA ARG A 44 27.73 -28.71 17.03
C ARG A 44 27.50 -29.10 18.48
N ALA A 45 28.43 -29.92 18.93
CA ALA A 45 28.75 -30.14 20.32
C ALA A 45 29.06 -28.81 21.02
N ALA A 46 28.64 -28.75 22.29
CA ALA A 46 28.63 -27.57 23.11
C ALA A 46 30.03 -27.08 23.48
N THR A 47 30.32 -25.83 23.17
CA THR A 47 31.19 -24.98 23.98
C THR A 47 30.67 -23.55 23.92
N ALA A 48 30.34 -23.01 25.09
CA ALA A 48 29.75 -21.69 25.26
C ALA A 48 30.81 -20.58 25.10
N PRO A 49 30.58 -19.57 24.24
CA PRO A 49 31.25 -18.29 24.34
C PRO A 49 30.49 -17.34 25.26
N SER A 50 31.23 -16.47 25.93
CA SER A 50 30.74 -15.36 26.75
C SER A 50 29.80 -14.44 25.97
N ASN A 51 28.59 -14.20 26.51
CA ASN A 51 27.56 -13.36 25.91
C ASN A 51 28.03 -11.88 25.82
N PRO A 52 28.20 -11.30 24.62
CA PRO A 52 28.14 -9.84 24.50
C PRO A 52 26.73 -9.35 24.88
N PRO A 53 26.58 -8.10 25.36
CA PRO A 53 25.27 -7.54 25.65
C PRO A 53 24.40 -7.61 24.38
N ALA A 54 23.16 -8.07 24.55
CA ALA A 54 22.22 -8.16 23.45
C ALA A 54 22.05 -6.76 22.80
N PRO A 55 22.12 -6.64 21.47
CA PRO A 55 21.87 -5.36 20.80
C PRO A 55 20.47 -4.85 21.18
N ALA A 56 20.34 -3.54 21.36
CA ALA A 56 19.10 -2.89 21.77
C ALA A 56 17.98 -2.98 20.70
N GLY A 57 18.32 -3.38 19.47
CA GLY A 57 17.41 -3.53 18.33
C GLY A 57 17.73 -4.78 17.51
N ASP A 58 16.87 -5.09 16.54
CA ASP A 58 17.04 -6.23 15.63
C ASP A 58 18.31 -6.07 14.77
N PRO A 59 19.35 -6.91 14.95
CA PRO A 59 20.62 -6.73 14.27
C PRO A 59 20.51 -6.84 12.74
N ILE A 60 19.49 -7.53 12.23
CA ILE A 60 19.28 -7.71 10.79
C ILE A 60 18.74 -6.40 10.19
N LEU A 61 17.74 -5.80 10.84
CA LEU A 61 17.19 -4.50 10.46
C LEU A 61 18.23 -3.38 10.58
N GLU A 62 19.01 -3.37 11.66
CA GLU A 62 20.11 -2.40 11.83
C GLU A 62 21.13 -2.49 10.71
N HIS A 63 21.44 -3.71 10.26
CA HIS A 63 22.36 -3.91 9.15
C HIS A 63 21.78 -3.40 7.83
N LEU A 64 20.51 -3.67 7.54
CA LEU A 64 19.80 -3.13 6.38
C LEU A 64 19.85 -1.60 6.38
N LEU A 65 19.55 -0.98 7.52
CA LEU A 65 19.57 0.46 7.69
C LEU A 65 20.98 1.04 7.50
N ALA A 66 22.01 0.38 8.02
CA ALA A 66 23.40 0.82 7.83
C ALA A 66 23.85 0.74 6.36
N GLN A 67 23.45 -0.31 5.63
CA GLN A 67 23.76 -0.45 4.20
C GLN A 67 23.03 0.57 3.32
N ASN A 68 21.84 0.98 3.76
CA ASN A 68 21.01 1.96 3.07
C ASN A 68 21.04 3.33 3.78
N ALA A 69 22.02 3.55 4.66
CA ALA A 69 22.24 4.82 5.34
C ALA A 69 22.77 5.81 4.30
N GLY A 70 21.83 6.42 3.58
CA GLY A 70 22.10 7.41 2.59
C GLY A 70 22.89 8.60 3.13
N LYS A 71 23.30 9.52 2.24
CA LYS A 71 23.88 10.79 2.67
C LYS A 71 22.77 11.69 3.22
N VAL A 72 22.93 12.13 4.46
CA VAL A 72 22.01 13.05 5.13
C VAL A 72 22.67 14.40 5.30
N THR A 73 21.99 15.48 4.91
CA THR A 73 22.42 16.85 5.19
C THR A 73 21.29 17.62 5.82
N ARG A 74 21.56 18.29 6.94
CA ARG A 74 20.60 19.20 7.60
C ARG A 74 21.03 20.63 7.34
N SER A 75 20.10 21.48 6.91
CA SER A 75 20.36 22.90 6.71
C SER A 75 19.10 23.72 6.93
N SER A 76 19.21 25.04 6.84
CA SER A 76 18.07 25.91 6.56
C SER A 76 18.09 26.25 5.07
N ALA A 77 16.94 26.18 4.41
CA ALA A 77 16.76 26.64 3.04
C ALA A 77 15.28 27.00 2.83
N PRO A 78 14.98 27.95 1.93
CA PRO A 78 13.59 28.24 1.58
C PRO A 78 12.92 26.97 1.07
N PRO A 79 11.67 26.71 1.44
CA PRO A 79 10.99 25.47 1.06
C PRO A 79 10.62 25.47 -0.45
N PRO A 80 10.41 24.31 -1.10
CA PRO A 80 10.27 24.22 -2.57
C PRO A 80 9.04 24.97 -3.09
N PRO A 81 8.79 25.16 -4.39
CA PRO A 81 7.46 25.59 -4.84
C PRO A 81 6.35 24.63 -4.33
N LYS A 82 5.22 25.16 -3.82
CA LYS A 82 4.14 24.34 -3.20
C LYS A 82 3.52 23.34 -4.17
N ASP A 83 3.46 23.71 -5.44
CA ASP A 83 3.02 22.87 -6.56
C ASP A 83 3.96 21.70 -6.85
N ARG A 84 5.13 21.63 -6.21
CA ARG A 84 6.12 20.55 -6.39
C ARG A 84 6.34 19.71 -5.14
N ARG A 85 5.47 19.78 -4.14
CA ARG A 85 5.65 19.06 -2.87
C ARG A 85 4.52 18.09 -2.61
N PHE A 86 4.88 16.99 -1.95
CA PHE A 86 3.96 16.06 -1.34
C PHE A 86 3.91 16.29 0.16
N ARG A 87 2.77 16.05 0.79
CA ARG A 87 2.66 16.06 2.23
C ARG A 87 2.96 14.68 2.78
N VAL A 88 3.79 14.60 3.80
CA VAL A 88 4.02 13.37 4.57
C VAL A 88 2.75 13.09 5.37
N HIS A 89 2.06 12.01 5.03
CA HIS A 89 0.81 11.58 5.65
C HIS A 89 1.07 10.63 6.83
N ARG A 90 2.01 9.70 6.68
CA ARG A 90 2.41 8.74 7.71
C ARG A 90 3.91 8.48 7.68
N VAL A 91 4.49 8.16 8.83
CA VAL A 91 5.90 7.80 8.99
C VAL A 91 5.98 6.59 9.91
N ALA A 92 6.67 5.53 9.49
CA ALA A 92 6.98 4.40 10.35
C ALA A 92 8.14 4.75 11.28
N ALA A 93 7.99 4.55 12.59
CA ALA A 93 8.93 5.04 13.60
C ALA A 93 10.36 4.49 13.43
N GLU A 94 10.49 3.18 13.19
CA GLU A 94 11.79 2.50 13.03
C GLU A 94 12.34 2.53 11.60
N SER A 95 11.67 3.22 10.68
CA SER A 95 12.15 3.38 9.32
C SER A 95 13.30 4.38 9.18
N VAL A 96 13.90 4.43 7.98
CA VAL A 96 14.89 5.47 7.63
C VAL A 96 14.33 6.86 7.93
N ALA A 97 13.08 7.15 7.53
CA ALA A 97 12.50 8.46 7.74
C ALA A 97 12.19 8.77 9.21
N GLY A 98 11.68 7.77 9.96
CA GLY A 98 11.40 7.91 11.39
C GLY A 98 12.66 8.20 12.20
N ARG A 99 13.76 7.49 11.92
CA ARG A 99 15.07 7.71 12.57
C ARG A 99 15.70 9.06 12.24
N LEU A 100 15.32 9.67 11.12
CA LEU A 100 15.73 11.03 10.77
C LEU A 100 14.89 12.11 11.46
N GLY A 101 13.81 11.74 12.15
CA GLY A 101 12.90 12.66 12.81
C GLY A 101 11.94 13.37 11.84
N ILE A 102 11.72 12.80 10.65
CA ILE A 102 10.72 13.31 9.71
C ILE A 102 9.34 13.09 10.33
N GLY A 103 8.54 14.14 10.39
CA GLY A 103 7.22 14.10 11.02
C GLY A 103 6.07 14.06 10.02
N VAL A 104 4.93 13.58 10.47
CA VAL A 104 3.64 13.77 9.78
C VAL A 104 3.37 15.27 9.58
N GLY A 105 2.87 15.63 8.41
CA GLY A 105 2.62 17.01 8.01
C GLY A 105 3.83 17.76 7.47
N TRP A 106 5.03 17.17 7.47
CA TRP A 106 6.17 17.74 6.76
C TRP A 106 5.93 17.68 5.24
N TRP A 107 6.64 18.53 4.51
CA TRP A 107 6.65 18.51 3.05
C TRP A 107 7.82 17.70 2.55
N ALA A 108 7.55 16.85 1.57
CA ALA A 108 8.53 16.08 0.82
C ALA A 108 8.63 16.60 -0.61
N HIS A 109 9.84 16.61 -1.15
CA HIS A 109 10.14 17.00 -2.51
C HIS A 109 11.20 16.06 -3.09
N LEU A 110 11.03 15.64 -4.34
CA LEU A 110 11.96 14.77 -5.07
C LEU A 110 12.58 15.57 -6.22
N PRO A 111 13.78 16.16 -6.07
CA PRO A 111 14.37 17.05 -7.07
C PRO A 111 14.61 16.38 -8.44
N ASP A 112 15.02 15.11 -8.42
CA ASP A 112 15.54 14.42 -9.60
C ASP A 112 14.46 13.66 -10.39
N GLU A 113 13.24 13.51 -9.85
CA GLU A 113 12.13 12.77 -10.47
C GLU A 113 11.13 13.70 -11.21
N GLN A 114 11.53 14.95 -11.50
CA GLN A 114 10.66 16.02 -12.00
C GLN A 114 10.33 15.99 -13.51
N GLN A 115 10.65 14.94 -14.26
CA GLN A 115 10.48 15.01 -15.71
C GLN A 115 9.03 14.92 -16.22
N ASP A 116 8.05 14.54 -15.39
CA ASP A 116 6.65 14.33 -15.84
C ASP A 116 5.56 15.03 -14.98
N GLY A 117 5.77 16.25 -14.48
CA GLY A 117 4.67 17.11 -13.98
C GLY A 117 3.74 16.53 -12.90
N LEU A 118 4.29 15.94 -11.84
CA LEU A 118 3.66 14.82 -11.15
C LEU A 118 2.62 15.15 -10.06
N LEU A 119 1.50 14.42 -10.17
CA LEU A 119 0.46 14.16 -9.16
C LEU A 119 0.59 12.76 -8.53
N ASP A 120 1.71 12.05 -8.73
CA ASP A 120 1.83 10.65 -8.28
C ASP A 120 2.71 10.51 -7.02
N PRO A 121 2.12 10.24 -5.84
CA PRO A 121 2.89 9.82 -4.67
C PRO A 121 3.26 8.33 -4.69
N ALA A 122 2.80 7.53 -5.66
CA ALA A 122 3.04 6.09 -5.78
C ALA A 122 4.45 5.78 -6.29
N LEU A 123 5.46 6.05 -5.46
CA LEU A 123 6.88 5.90 -5.82
C LEU A 123 7.29 4.46 -6.17
N HIS A 124 6.47 3.45 -5.86
CA HIS A 124 6.68 2.06 -6.29
C HIS A 124 6.52 1.86 -7.79
N HIS A 125 5.81 2.76 -8.49
CA HIS A 125 5.82 2.82 -9.95
C HIS A 125 7.12 3.37 -10.51
N HIS A 126 7.99 3.91 -9.65
CA HIS A 126 9.27 4.55 -9.96
C HIS A 126 10.44 3.94 -9.18
N VAL A 127 10.78 2.69 -9.48
CA VAL A 127 12.00 2.03 -9.00
C VAL A 127 13.23 2.69 -9.64
N VAL A 128 14.07 3.29 -8.79
CA VAL A 128 15.31 4.00 -9.15
C VAL A 128 16.47 3.45 -8.33
N ARG A 129 17.72 3.60 -8.80
CA ARG A 129 18.92 3.21 -8.04
C ARG A 129 19.07 4.02 -6.75
N GLU A 130 18.99 5.33 -6.91
CA GLU A 130 19.21 6.32 -5.87
C GLU A 130 18.07 7.33 -5.97
N ARG A 131 17.58 7.75 -4.81
CA ARG A 131 16.52 8.74 -4.67
C ARG A 131 17.00 9.84 -3.77
N ARG A 132 16.94 11.07 -4.29
CA ARG A 132 17.13 12.28 -3.51
C ARG A 132 15.79 12.78 -3.00
N TRP A 133 15.75 12.97 -1.70
CA TRP A 133 14.63 13.51 -0.97
C TRP A 133 15.01 14.83 -0.34
N TRP A 134 14.04 15.72 -0.30
CA TRP A 134 14.05 16.91 0.52
C TRP A 134 12.82 16.91 1.41
N PHE A 135 13.02 16.95 2.72
CA PHE A 135 12.00 17.18 3.72
C PHE A 135 12.13 18.55 4.38
N GLY A 136 11.01 19.19 4.69
CA GLY A 136 11.00 20.41 5.49
C GLY A 136 9.62 20.84 5.96
N LYS A 137 9.60 21.77 6.92
CA LYS A 137 8.39 22.44 7.40
C LYS A 137 8.12 23.71 6.58
N ASP A 138 6.88 24.18 6.58
CA ASP A 138 6.49 25.39 5.85
C ASP A 138 7.10 26.68 6.38
N ASP A 139 7.49 26.70 7.66
CA ASP A 139 8.15 27.84 8.29
C ASP A 139 9.61 28.05 7.82
N GLY A 140 10.14 27.14 7.00
CA GLY A 140 11.52 27.20 6.49
C GLY A 140 12.59 26.96 7.55
N GLY A 141 12.22 26.46 8.74
CA GLY A 141 13.13 26.26 9.85
C GLY A 141 14.18 25.18 9.55
N GLU A 142 13.75 23.92 9.53
CA GLU A 142 14.61 22.77 9.30
C GLU A 142 14.36 22.15 7.93
N ARG A 143 15.45 21.91 7.21
CA ARG A 143 15.49 21.09 6.00
C ARG A 143 16.37 19.87 6.21
N ILE A 144 15.87 18.71 5.79
CA ILE A 144 16.63 17.46 5.68
C ILE A 144 16.72 17.08 4.21
N GLU A 145 17.93 16.99 3.68
CA GLU A 145 18.21 16.35 2.40
C GLU A 145 18.71 14.93 2.66
N LEU A 146 18.07 13.94 2.03
CA LEU A 146 18.42 12.53 2.14
C LEU A 146 18.66 11.98 0.74
N VAL A 147 19.84 11.40 0.51
CA VAL A 147 20.17 10.67 -0.72
C VAL A 147 20.35 9.21 -0.36
N VAL A 148 19.37 8.37 -0.68
CA VAL A 148 19.32 6.95 -0.31
C VAL A 148 19.14 6.09 -1.55
N SER A 149 19.38 4.78 -1.46
CA SER A 149 18.99 3.84 -2.51
C SER A 149 17.49 3.94 -2.83
N GLY A 150 17.01 3.28 -3.89
CA GLY A 150 15.58 3.20 -4.20
C GLY A 150 14.69 2.54 -3.14
N LEU A 151 15.25 2.16 -2.00
CA LEU A 151 14.57 1.57 -0.86
C LEU A 151 13.42 2.49 -0.37
N PRO A 152 12.21 1.92 -0.15
CA PRO A 152 11.14 2.60 0.58
C PRO A 152 11.60 3.07 1.96
N ILE A 153 11.62 4.39 2.19
CA ILE A 153 12.16 5.00 3.41
C ILE A 153 11.19 4.99 4.61
N GLY A 154 10.00 4.41 4.45
CA GLY A 154 8.96 4.34 5.49
C GLY A 154 8.15 5.63 5.67
N VAL A 155 7.81 6.28 4.55
CA VAL A 155 6.81 7.37 4.52
C VAL A 155 5.68 7.03 3.56
N GLU A 156 4.49 7.53 3.88
CA GLU A 156 3.39 7.64 2.93
C GLU A 156 3.19 9.11 2.58
N LEU A 157 3.00 9.37 1.30
CA LEU A 157 2.88 10.71 0.74
C LEU A 157 1.49 10.90 0.15
N VAL A 158 0.97 12.12 0.26
CA VAL A 158 -0.24 12.56 -0.47
C VAL A 158 0.10 13.82 -1.26
N ALA A 159 -0.56 14.03 -2.40
CA ALA A 159 -0.35 15.22 -3.19
C ALA A 159 -0.85 16.46 -2.44
N GLY A 160 -0.06 17.53 -2.39
CA GLY A 160 -0.52 18.80 -1.82
C GLY A 160 -1.62 19.42 -2.66
N ALA A 161 -2.56 20.14 -2.04
CA ALA A 161 -3.64 20.82 -2.76
C ALA A 161 -3.13 21.72 -3.91
N GLU A 162 -2.04 22.47 -3.70
CA GLU A 162 -1.46 23.32 -4.73
C GLU A 162 -0.84 22.51 -5.89
N ASN A 163 -0.24 21.35 -5.60
CA ASN A 163 0.24 20.41 -6.62
C ASN A 163 -0.93 19.87 -7.45
N ILE A 164 -2.03 19.48 -6.80
CA ILE A 164 -3.25 19.02 -7.47
C ILE A 164 -3.84 20.11 -8.35
N LEU A 165 -4.03 21.32 -7.83
CA LEU A 165 -4.59 22.43 -8.60
C LEU A 165 -3.76 22.78 -9.84
N GLN A 166 -2.44 22.65 -9.77
CA GLN A 166 -1.53 23.00 -10.85
C GLN A 166 -1.46 21.91 -11.94
N HIS A 167 -1.52 20.64 -11.55
CA HIS A 167 -1.18 19.52 -12.44
C HIS A 167 -2.36 18.59 -12.80
N TYR A 168 -3.53 18.76 -12.18
CA TYR A 168 -4.68 17.90 -12.44
C TYR A 168 -5.25 18.10 -13.84
N ASP A 169 -5.22 17.05 -14.65
CA ASP A 169 -5.88 16.99 -15.96
C ASP A 169 -7.22 16.24 -15.86
N PRO A 170 -8.37 16.91 -15.97
CA PRO A 170 -9.66 16.22 -15.93
C PRO A 170 -9.92 15.33 -17.17
N LEU A 171 -9.10 15.41 -18.24
CA LEU A 171 -9.18 14.51 -19.39
C LEU A 171 -8.46 13.17 -19.11
N ILE A 172 -7.54 13.15 -18.16
CA ILE A 172 -6.83 11.95 -17.70
C ILE A 172 -6.96 11.92 -16.17
N PRO A 173 -8.20 11.78 -15.65
CA PRO A 173 -8.46 12.01 -14.26
C PRO A 173 -7.76 10.95 -13.41
N ARG A 174 -7.05 11.43 -12.37
CA ARG A 174 -6.51 10.59 -11.30
C ARG A 174 -7.46 10.65 -10.12
N THR A 175 -8.07 9.52 -9.77
CA THR A 175 -9.09 9.47 -8.72
C THR A 175 -8.51 9.77 -7.34
N GLU A 176 -7.26 9.38 -7.13
CA GLU A 176 -6.47 9.55 -5.91
C GLU A 176 -6.24 11.03 -5.62
N ALA A 177 -5.97 11.85 -6.65
CA ALA A 177 -5.79 13.29 -6.48
C ALA A 177 -7.08 13.99 -6.00
N LEU A 178 -8.26 13.53 -6.43
CA LEU A 178 -9.52 14.06 -5.89
C LEU A 178 -9.77 13.57 -4.46
N LEU A 179 -9.37 12.33 -4.15
CA LEU A 179 -9.42 11.79 -2.79
C LEU A 179 -8.50 12.59 -1.84
N ASP A 180 -7.28 12.92 -2.28
CA ASP A 180 -6.34 13.75 -1.51
C ASP A 180 -6.92 15.13 -1.18
N LEU A 181 -7.65 15.76 -2.11
CA LEU A 181 -8.36 17.03 -1.83
C LEU A 181 -9.49 16.84 -0.81
N TRP A 182 -10.17 15.69 -0.85
CA TRP A 182 -11.21 15.35 0.12
C TRP A 182 -10.62 15.17 1.52
N GLU A 183 -9.51 14.46 1.65
CA GLU A 183 -8.81 14.28 2.94
C GLU A 183 -8.27 15.60 3.48
N GLN A 184 -7.79 16.49 2.59
CA GLN A 184 -7.34 17.84 2.92
C GLN A 184 -8.47 18.84 3.18
N ARG A 185 -9.74 18.42 3.05
CA ARG A 185 -10.93 19.27 3.26
C ARG A 185 -10.99 20.50 2.36
N ARG A 186 -10.48 20.38 1.13
CA ARG A 186 -10.47 21.45 0.13
C ARG A 186 -11.76 21.42 -0.70
N TRP A 187 -12.90 21.66 -0.04
CA TRP A 187 -14.23 21.38 -0.61
C TRP A 187 -14.53 22.17 -1.88
N GLU A 188 -14.17 23.45 -1.94
CA GLU A 188 -14.39 24.30 -3.12
C GLU A 188 -13.55 23.83 -4.32
N ASP A 189 -12.29 23.46 -4.06
CA ASP A 189 -11.39 22.95 -5.08
C ASP A 189 -11.84 21.56 -5.58
N LEU A 190 -12.25 20.70 -4.64
CA LEU A 190 -12.79 19.38 -4.92
C LEU A 190 -14.06 19.45 -5.75
N GLU A 191 -15.03 20.28 -5.35
CA GLU A 191 -16.28 20.49 -6.11
C GLU A 191 -15.95 20.91 -7.54
N ARG A 192 -15.10 21.91 -7.71
CA ARG A 192 -14.74 22.44 -9.03
C ARG A 192 -14.04 21.40 -9.90
N LEU A 193 -13.02 20.71 -9.40
CA LEU A 193 -12.26 19.74 -10.19
C LEU A 193 -13.04 18.45 -10.47
N ALA A 194 -13.77 17.95 -9.49
CA ALA A 194 -14.63 16.79 -9.67
C ALA A 194 -15.76 17.09 -10.68
N TRP A 195 -16.37 18.28 -10.62
CA TRP A 195 -17.38 18.69 -11.59
C TRP A 195 -16.81 18.81 -13.02
N ARG A 196 -15.62 19.41 -13.17
CA ARG A 196 -14.93 19.47 -14.46
C ARG A 196 -14.64 18.07 -15.01
N THR A 197 -14.26 17.13 -14.16
CA THR A 197 -14.03 15.74 -14.55
C THR A 197 -15.30 15.09 -15.09
N VAL A 198 -16.42 15.19 -14.37
CA VAL A 198 -17.67 14.50 -14.77
C VAL A 198 -18.37 15.13 -15.97
N THR A 199 -18.12 16.41 -16.26
CA THR A 199 -18.76 17.14 -17.38
C THR A 199 -17.91 17.20 -18.66
N GLN A 200 -16.64 16.80 -18.61
CA GLN A 200 -15.76 16.85 -19.78
C GLN A 200 -16.13 15.83 -20.85
N SER A 201 -15.94 16.22 -22.11
CA SER A 201 -16.03 15.32 -23.29
C SER A 201 -14.67 15.08 -23.90
N LYS A 202 -14.22 13.82 -23.94
CA LYS A 202 -13.23 13.38 -24.93
C LYS A 202 -13.91 13.30 -26.30
N GLY A 203 -13.73 14.32 -27.12
CA GLY A 203 -14.21 14.32 -28.50
C GLY A 203 -13.98 15.66 -29.18
N GLN A 204 -13.49 15.61 -30.42
CA GLN A 204 -13.33 16.70 -31.40
C GLN A 204 -14.66 17.43 -31.68
N GLY A 205 -15.26 18.05 -30.68
CA GLY A 205 -16.34 19.01 -30.91
C GLY A 205 -15.69 20.31 -31.36
N GLY A 206 -15.79 20.61 -32.65
CA GLY A 206 -15.46 21.93 -33.19
C GLY A 206 -16.23 23.05 -32.44
N LEU A 207 -15.98 24.31 -32.82
CA LEU A 207 -16.55 25.51 -32.18
C LEU A 207 -18.05 25.45 -31.82
N PHE A 208 -18.84 24.57 -32.47
CA PHE A 208 -20.27 24.38 -32.23
C PHE A 208 -20.64 23.57 -30.97
N SER A 209 -19.79 22.70 -30.42
CA SER A 209 -20.13 21.96 -29.18
C SER A 209 -20.05 22.83 -27.92
N ARG A 210 -19.32 23.95 -27.97
CA ARG A 210 -19.28 24.97 -26.90
C ARG A 210 -20.59 25.79 -26.80
N PHE A 211 -21.40 25.83 -27.86
CA PHE A 211 -22.64 26.62 -27.89
C PHE A 211 -23.91 25.84 -27.51
N MET A 212 -23.87 24.50 -27.54
CA MET A 212 -24.97 23.67 -27.02
C MET A 212 -24.58 23.06 -25.69
N GLY A 213 -24.85 23.81 -24.61
CA GLY A 213 -24.58 23.46 -23.23
C GLY A 213 -25.20 22.13 -22.81
N SER A 214 -24.42 21.05 -22.95
CA SER A 214 -24.70 19.83 -22.19
C SER A 214 -23.97 19.94 -20.84
N GLU A 215 -24.58 20.62 -19.87
CA GLU A 215 -24.17 20.54 -18.45
C GLU A 215 -24.44 19.15 -17.83
N LYS A 216 -24.98 18.21 -18.63
CA LYS A 216 -25.26 16.85 -18.18
C LYS A 216 -23.96 16.09 -17.92
N PRO A 217 -23.82 15.43 -16.75
CA PRO A 217 -22.67 14.58 -16.46
C PRO A 217 -22.51 13.47 -17.51
N LYS A 218 -21.27 13.25 -17.97
CA LYS A 218 -20.90 12.26 -18.98
C LYS A 218 -20.21 11.04 -18.38
N LEU A 219 -19.50 11.22 -17.27
CA LEU A 219 -18.87 10.13 -16.49
C LEU A 219 -19.68 9.86 -15.22
N LEU A 220 -20.84 9.22 -15.37
CA LEU A 220 -21.74 8.92 -14.25
C LEU A 220 -21.20 7.83 -13.33
N ASP A 221 -20.35 6.95 -13.86
CA ASP A 221 -19.79 5.82 -13.15
C ASP A 221 -18.42 6.10 -12.55
N HIS A 222 -17.93 7.33 -12.52
CA HIS A 222 -16.59 7.70 -12.03
C HIS A 222 -16.60 8.23 -10.59
N PRO A 223 -15.57 8.00 -9.73
CA PRO A 223 -15.54 8.46 -8.33
C PRO A 223 -15.62 9.98 -8.17
N ALA A 224 -15.31 10.73 -9.23
CA ALA A 224 -15.54 12.17 -9.25
C ALA A 224 -17.01 12.55 -8.99
N VAL A 225 -18.00 11.70 -9.36
CA VAL A 225 -19.42 11.93 -9.03
C VAL A 225 -19.64 11.88 -7.52
N LEU A 226 -19.10 10.85 -6.87
CA LEU A 226 -19.13 10.71 -5.42
C LEU A 226 -18.49 11.91 -4.73
N LEU A 227 -17.25 12.21 -5.10
CA LEU A 227 -16.45 13.25 -4.44
C LEU A 227 -17.00 14.67 -4.68
N HIS A 228 -17.61 14.91 -5.84
CA HIS A 228 -18.41 16.12 -6.08
C HIS A 228 -19.61 16.18 -5.12
N GLY A 229 -20.36 15.08 -4.98
CA GLY A 229 -21.46 14.99 -4.02
C GLY A 229 -21.01 15.23 -2.57
N CYS A 230 -19.88 14.65 -2.16
CA CYS A 230 -19.27 14.90 -0.85
C CYS A 230 -18.97 16.38 -0.64
N ALA A 231 -18.30 17.03 -1.60
CA ALA A 231 -17.99 18.45 -1.53
C ALA A 231 -19.27 19.31 -1.43
N GLN A 232 -20.31 18.98 -2.19
CA GLN A 232 -21.61 19.65 -2.10
C GLN A 232 -22.23 19.55 -0.70
N VAL A 233 -22.20 18.38 -0.06
CA VAL A 233 -22.72 18.20 1.30
C VAL A 233 -21.96 19.08 2.30
N GLU A 234 -20.63 19.09 2.21
CA GLU A 234 -19.79 19.91 3.09
C GLU A 234 -20.06 21.41 2.90
N LEU A 235 -20.26 21.83 1.65
CA LEU A 235 -20.66 23.19 1.25
C LEU A 235 -22.15 23.49 1.46
N LYS A 236 -22.88 22.62 2.17
CA LYS A 236 -24.31 22.78 2.53
C LYS A 236 -25.26 22.90 1.33
N LYS A 237 -24.93 22.25 0.22
CA LYS A 237 -25.78 22.10 -0.96
C LYS A 237 -26.63 20.83 -0.84
N SER A 238 -27.92 20.93 -1.14
CA SER A 238 -28.92 19.87 -0.88
C SER A 238 -28.81 18.66 -1.82
N GLU A 239 -28.18 18.80 -2.98
CA GLU A 239 -28.12 17.76 -4.02
C GLU A 239 -27.07 16.67 -3.74
N GLY A 240 -26.07 16.97 -2.90
CA GLY A 240 -24.89 16.13 -2.73
C GLY A 240 -25.20 14.71 -2.20
N LEU A 241 -26.05 14.59 -1.18
CA LEU A 241 -26.41 13.28 -0.59
C LEU A 241 -27.07 12.34 -1.61
N ARG A 242 -27.88 12.89 -2.52
CA ARG A 242 -28.52 12.10 -3.58
C ARG A 242 -27.48 11.54 -4.54
N ALA A 243 -26.53 12.37 -4.97
CA ALA A 243 -25.44 11.93 -5.85
C ALA A 243 -24.58 10.85 -5.21
N ILE A 244 -24.26 10.98 -3.92
CA ILE A 244 -23.51 9.98 -3.14
C ILE A 244 -24.27 8.65 -3.10
N ALA A 245 -25.57 8.68 -2.77
CA ALA A 245 -26.39 7.47 -2.70
C ALA A 245 -26.54 6.78 -4.07
N ASP A 246 -26.73 7.57 -5.13
CA ASP A 246 -26.82 7.06 -6.50
C ASP A 246 -25.51 6.39 -6.95
N PHE A 247 -24.36 7.00 -6.66
CA PHE A 247 -23.06 6.40 -6.95
C PHE A 247 -22.85 5.09 -6.18
N LYS A 248 -23.15 5.06 -4.88
CA LYS A 248 -23.01 3.86 -4.05
C LYS A 248 -23.82 2.69 -4.60
N ALA A 249 -25.08 2.94 -4.96
CA ALA A 249 -26.00 1.91 -5.40
C ALA A 249 -25.63 1.33 -6.79
N LYS A 250 -25.04 2.13 -7.68
CA LYS A 250 -24.86 1.77 -9.10
C LYS A 250 -23.41 1.49 -9.51
N HIS A 251 -22.45 2.10 -8.81
CA HIS A 251 -21.10 2.25 -9.34
C HIS A 251 -19.99 1.90 -8.36
N ALA A 252 -20.19 2.02 -7.04
CA ALA A 252 -19.12 1.81 -6.06
C ALA A 252 -18.42 0.45 -6.14
N SER A 253 -19.13 -0.62 -6.53
CA SER A 253 -18.52 -1.96 -6.69
C SER A 253 -17.50 -2.07 -7.83
N LYS A 254 -17.41 -1.06 -8.70
CA LYS A 254 -16.45 -1.01 -9.82
C LYS A 254 -15.15 -0.29 -9.48
N TRP A 255 -15.03 0.26 -8.27
CA TRP A 255 -13.93 1.11 -7.86
C TRP A 255 -13.29 0.59 -6.57
N PRO A 256 -12.07 1.06 -6.25
CA PRO A 256 -11.43 0.77 -4.98
C PRO A 256 -12.39 0.95 -3.79
N VAL A 257 -12.31 0.04 -2.83
CA VAL A 257 -13.30 -0.07 -1.72
C VAL A 257 -13.41 1.21 -0.89
N VAL A 258 -12.36 2.03 -0.85
CA VAL A 258 -12.32 3.33 -0.17
C VAL A 258 -13.44 4.27 -0.63
N TYR A 259 -13.81 4.27 -1.92
CA TYR A 259 -14.90 5.12 -2.41
C TYR A 259 -16.26 4.63 -1.91
N GLY A 260 -16.43 3.31 -1.79
CA GLY A 260 -17.59 2.71 -1.16
C GLY A 260 -17.72 3.11 0.32
N ALA A 261 -16.60 3.09 1.05
CA ALA A 261 -16.53 3.47 2.46
C ALA A 261 -16.81 4.96 2.68
N ILE A 262 -16.31 5.84 1.82
CA ILE A 262 -16.62 7.28 1.85
C ILE A 262 -18.10 7.52 1.60
N ALA A 263 -18.72 6.82 0.65
CA ALA A 263 -20.16 6.95 0.45
C ALA A 263 -20.96 6.53 1.70
N ASP A 264 -20.56 5.42 2.33
CA ASP A 264 -21.18 4.93 3.57
C ASP A 264 -21.00 5.91 4.74
N LEU A 265 -19.84 6.58 4.86
CA LEU A 265 -19.59 7.66 5.83
C LEU A 265 -20.66 8.75 5.74
N TYR A 266 -20.87 9.33 4.55
CA TYR A 266 -21.81 10.44 4.38
C TYR A 266 -23.27 10.01 4.57
N VAL A 267 -23.63 8.81 4.10
CA VAL A 267 -24.97 8.25 4.32
C VAL A 267 -25.20 7.98 5.81
N ALA A 268 -24.20 7.47 6.53
CA ALA A 268 -24.28 7.24 7.97
C ALA A 268 -24.38 8.54 8.76
N GLU A 269 -23.59 9.56 8.45
CA GLU A 269 -23.68 10.89 9.08
C GLU A 269 -25.09 11.47 8.93
N ALA A 270 -25.71 11.33 7.75
CA ALA A 270 -27.08 11.79 7.51
C ALA A 270 -28.13 10.94 8.26
N ALA A 271 -27.92 9.63 8.37
CA ALA A 271 -28.83 8.69 9.05
C ALA A 271 -28.72 8.73 10.58
N LYS A 272 -27.61 9.22 11.13
CA LYS A 272 -27.27 9.11 12.56
C LYS A 272 -28.37 9.55 13.54
N ARG A 273 -29.17 10.55 13.19
CA ARG A 273 -30.28 11.03 14.05
C ARG A 273 -31.61 10.33 13.78
N SER A 274 -31.87 9.92 12.55
CA SER A 274 -33.16 9.37 12.12
C SER A 274 -33.20 7.84 12.16
N ASP A 275 -32.07 7.18 11.94
CA ASP A 275 -31.87 5.73 11.95
C ASP A 275 -30.46 5.39 12.48
N PRO A 276 -30.25 5.46 13.82
CA PRO A 276 -28.94 5.22 14.43
C PRO A 276 -28.40 3.80 14.18
N LYS A 277 -29.28 2.81 14.05
CA LYS A 277 -28.88 1.42 13.78
C LYS A 277 -28.26 1.32 12.40
N ARG A 278 -28.92 1.87 11.37
CA ARG A 278 -28.36 1.91 10.03
C ARG A 278 -27.04 2.68 9.98
N ALA A 279 -26.93 3.79 10.69
CA ALA A 279 -25.68 4.53 10.77
C ALA A 279 -24.55 3.68 11.37
N ALA A 280 -24.81 2.96 12.46
CA ALA A 280 -23.86 2.04 13.08
C ALA A 280 -23.44 0.92 12.12
N ASP A 281 -24.39 0.25 11.46
CA ASP A 281 -24.11 -0.83 10.51
C ASP A 281 -23.23 -0.36 9.34
N LEU A 282 -23.52 0.82 8.79
CA LEU A 282 -22.73 1.43 7.71
C LEU A 282 -21.31 1.78 8.15
N VAL A 283 -21.16 2.39 9.32
CA VAL A 283 -19.85 2.81 9.85
C VAL A 283 -18.98 1.60 10.22
N ALA A 284 -19.58 0.56 10.80
CA ALA A 284 -18.88 -0.68 11.10
C ALA A 284 -18.35 -1.36 9.82
N ALA A 285 -19.13 -1.34 8.72
CA ALA A 285 -18.65 -1.87 7.44
C ALA A 285 -17.58 -0.97 6.80
N ALA A 286 -17.77 0.35 6.81
CA ALA A 286 -16.89 1.30 6.16
C ALA A 286 -15.51 1.40 6.81
N VAL A 287 -15.44 1.35 8.15
CA VAL A 287 -14.16 1.44 8.87
C VAL A 287 -13.25 0.25 8.60
N LEU A 288 -13.82 -0.93 8.31
CA LEU A 288 -13.05 -2.10 7.90
C LEU A 288 -12.46 -1.96 6.49
N GLN A 289 -13.12 -1.20 5.61
CA GLN A 289 -12.67 -0.95 4.24
C GLN A 289 -11.66 0.20 4.14
N ALA A 290 -11.73 1.18 5.05
CA ALA A 290 -10.85 2.34 5.09
C ALA A 290 -10.40 2.67 6.53
N PRO A 291 -9.62 1.77 7.18
CA PRO A 291 -9.27 1.88 8.60
C PRO A 291 -8.34 3.05 8.92
N ALA A 292 -7.63 3.59 7.94
CA ALA A 292 -6.77 4.76 8.09
C ALA A 292 -7.52 6.10 7.97
N ASN A 293 -8.84 6.08 7.73
CA ASN A 293 -9.61 7.29 7.55
C ASN A 293 -10.08 7.87 8.91
N ASP A 294 -9.45 8.95 9.34
CA ASP A 294 -9.72 9.58 10.65
C ASP A 294 -11.18 9.95 10.88
N ARG A 295 -11.93 10.35 9.84
CA ARG A 295 -13.36 10.69 9.97
C ARG A 295 -14.20 9.45 10.24
N LEU A 296 -13.95 8.37 9.51
CA LEU A 296 -14.62 7.09 9.72
C LEU A 296 -14.31 6.54 11.12
N VAL A 297 -13.05 6.57 11.53
CA VAL A 297 -12.63 6.12 12.88
C VAL A 297 -13.27 6.98 13.96
N SER A 298 -13.28 8.31 13.80
CA SER A 298 -13.92 9.22 14.77
C SER A 298 -15.41 8.96 14.89
N LEU A 299 -16.11 8.77 13.76
CA LEU A 299 -17.54 8.46 13.76
C LEU A 299 -17.82 7.07 14.34
N TYR A 300 -16.94 6.09 14.11
CA TYR A 300 -17.03 4.77 14.74
C TYR A 300 -16.92 4.89 16.26
N VAL A 301 -15.90 5.57 16.78
CA VAL A 301 -15.73 5.77 18.23
C VAL A 301 -16.95 6.47 18.83
N GLU A 302 -17.52 7.45 18.13
CA GLU A 302 -18.73 8.12 18.61
C GLU A 302 -19.95 7.20 18.69
N LEU A 303 -20.10 6.26 17.75
CA LEU A 303 -21.24 5.33 17.70
C LEU A 303 -21.08 4.10 18.60
N PHE A 304 -19.85 3.64 18.80
CA PHE A 304 -19.55 2.36 19.47
C PHE A 304 -18.81 2.51 20.82
N GLY A 305 -18.24 3.67 21.12
CA GLY A 305 -17.54 3.98 22.38
C GLY A 305 -16.06 3.58 22.41
N ASP A 306 -15.64 2.68 21.52
CA ASP A 306 -14.26 2.16 21.45
C ASP A 306 -13.68 2.30 20.04
N ALA A 307 -12.35 2.21 19.93
CA ALA A 307 -11.66 2.17 18.65
C ALA A 307 -11.99 0.88 17.88
N PRO A 308 -12.08 0.93 16.54
CA PRO A 308 -12.31 -0.25 15.73
C PRO A 308 -11.12 -1.21 15.81
N VAL A 309 -11.40 -2.52 15.90
CA VAL A 309 -10.37 -3.55 15.74
C VAL A 309 -10.19 -3.82 14.25
N THR A 310 -9.09 -3.33 13.68
CA THR A 310 -8.85 -3.34 12.22
C THR A 310 -7.82 -4.39 11.78
N ALA A 311 -7.05 -4.96 12.71
CA ALA A 311 -6.02 -5.97 12.45
C ALA A 311 -6.11 -7.15 13.44
N PRO A 312 -7.24 -7.88 13.49
CA PRO A 312 -7.47 -8.94 14.48
C PRO A 312 -6.47 -10.11 14.41
N TRP A 313 -5.73 -10.30 13.32
CA TRP A 313 -4.78 -11.40 13.17
C TRP A 313 -3.37 -11.10 13.68
N VAL A 314 -2.98 -9.84 13.85
CA VAL A 314 -1.63 -9.52 14.35
C VAL A 314 -1.40 -10.17 15.72
N GLY A 315 -0.29 -10.90 15.85
CA GLY A 315 0.07 -11.72 17.01
C GLY A 315 -0.55 -13.12 17.06
N ARG A 316 -1.44 -13.48 16.11
CA ARG A 316 -2.05 -14.82 16.03
C ARG A 316 -1.29 -15.74 15.09
N THR A 317 -1.29 -17.03 15.41
CA THR A 317 -0.73 -18.08 14.55
C THR A 317 -1.75 -18.54 13.53
N TRP A 318 -1.32 -18.65 12.27
CA TRP A 318 -2.12 -19.18 11.18
C TRP A 318 -2.31 -20.69 11.29
N SER A 319 -3.49 -21.16 10.89
CA SER A 319 -3.73 -22.58 10.67
C SER A 319 -3.08 -23.01 9.36
N ASP A 320 -2.50 -24.21 9.35
CA ASP A 320 -1.92 -24.80 8.14
C ASP A 320 -2.99 -24.95 7.05
N TYR A 321 -2.55 -24.84 5.80
CA TYR A 321 -3.39 -25.05 4.62
C TYR A 321 -2.59 -25.73 3.52
N SER A 322 -3.32 -26.41 2.63
CA SER A 322 -2.80 -27.08 1.45
C SER A 322 -3.77 -26.80 0.31
N MET A 323 -3.27 -26.20 -0.77
CA MET A 323 -4.11 -25.73 -1.87
C MET A 323 -3.44 -25.96 -3.22
N ASP A 324 -4.27 -26.27 -4.22
CA ASP A 324 -3.82 -26.36 -5.61
C ASP A 324 -3.38 -24.99 -6.11
N THR A 325 -2.29 -24.95 -6.86
CA THR A 325 -1.86 -23.73 -7.53
C THR A 325 -2.68 -23.50 -8.81
N VAL A 326 -3.06 -22.26 -9.09
CA VAL A 326 -3.87 -21.91 -10.27
C VAL A 326 -3.07 -22.07 -11.57
N ASP A 327 -1.80 -21.63 -11.58
CA ASP A 327 -1.01 -21.57 -12.82
C ASP A 327 -0.08 -22.78 -13.05
N ASN A 328 0.19 -23.54 -11.98
CA ASN A 328 1.04 -24.73 -12.02
C ASN A 328 0.18 -25.94 -11.64
N GLN A 329 0.39 -27.11 -12.23
CA GLN A 329 -0.34 -28.33 -11.85
C GLN A 329 0.27 -28.96 -10.59
N GLY A 330 0.34 -28.21 -9.49
CA GLY A 330 0.92 -28.63 -8.23
C GLY A 330 0.15 -28.11 -7.03
N GLU A 331 0.65 -28.42 -5.85
CA GLU A 331 0.07 -28.05 -4.56
C GLU A 331 1.09 -27.21 -3.78
N ALA A 332 0.61 -26.20 -3.06
CA ALA A 332 1.40 -25.46 -2.10
C ALA A 332 0.82 -25.62 -0.70
N LYS A 333 1.70 -25.87 0.26
CA LYS A 333 1.35 -26.06 1.66
C LYS A 333 2.02 -25.01 2.52
N LEU A 334 1.27 -24.37 3.42
CA LEU A 334 1.81 -23.33 4.29
C LEU A 334 2.98 -23.85 5.13
N SER A 335 2.79 -24.95 5.86
CA SER A 335 3.82 -25.55 6.69
C SER A 335 5.08 -25.92 5.91
N SER A 336 4.96 -26.36 4.67
CA SER A 336 6.12 -26.61 3.81
C SER A 336 6.88 -25.33 3.49
N THR A 337 6.21 -24.22 3.18
CA THR A 337 6.87 -22.93 2.98
C THR A 337 7.55 -22.46 4.27
N LEU A 338 6.83 -22.47 5.40
CA LEU A 338 7.35 -22.03 6.70
C LEU A 338 8.59 -22.81 7.16
N GLN A 339 8.65 -24.12 6.90
CA GLN A 339 9.79 -24.97 7.23
C GLN A 339 11.08 -24.60 6.49
N HIS A 340 10.98 -23.99 5.32
CA HIS A 340 12.13 -23.57 4.51
C HIS A 340 12.50 -22.10 4.72
N MET A 341 11.71 -21.35 5.48
CA MET A 341 12.00 -19.97 5.80
C MET A 341 13.10 -19.86 6.84
N ASP A 342 13.96 -18.85 6.69
CA ASP A 342 14.81 -18.41 7.78
C ASP A 342 14.00 -17.62 8.81
N SER A 343 14.50 -17.57 10.05
CA SER A 343 13.77 -16.88 11.14
C SER A 343 13.50 -15.39 10.86
N ALA A 344 14.36 -14.76 10.04
CA ALA A 344 14.28 -13.37 9.63
C ALA A 344 13.24 -13.09 8.52
N GLU A 345 12.83 -14.13 7.81
CA GLU A 345 11.97 -14.00 6.65
C GLU A 345 10.49 -13.93 7.04
N LEU A 346 9.72 -13.26 6.19
CA LEU A 346 8.28 -13.14 6.23
C LEU A 346 7.70 -13.72 4.93
N LEU A 347 6.59 -14.43 5.06
CA LEU A 347 5.77 -14.88 3.95
C LEU A 347 4.59 -13.93 3.79
N GLY A 348 4.39 -13.40 2.59
CA GLY A 348 3.18 -12.68 2.23
C GLY A 348 2.04 -13.65 1.95
N VAL A 349 0.85 -13.39 2.49
CA VAL A 349 -0.40 -14.04 2.10
C VAL A 349 -1.41 -12.97 1.70
N CYS A 350 -1.77 -12.91 0.42
CA CYS A 350 -2.73 -11.94 -0.12
C CYS A 350 -4.07 -12.62 -0.38
N MET A 351 -5.14 -12.17 0.29
CA MET A 351 -6.49 -12.71 0.14
C MET A 351 -7.28 -11.89 -0.88
N LEU A 352 -7.73 -12.51 -1.99
CA LEU A 352 -8.47 -11.84 -3.09
C LEU A 352 -9.97 -12.16 -3.15
N GLY A 353 -10.45 -13.11 -2.34
CA GLY A 353 -11.84 -13.55 -2.41
C GLY A 353 -12.21 -14.07 -3.80
N GLY A 354 -13.41 -13.70 -4.29
CA GLY A 354 -13.97 -14.22 -5.54
C GLY A 354 -13.54 -13.50 -6.82
N PHE A 355 -12.72 -12.44 -6.74
CA PHE A 355 -12.33 -11.62 -7.89
C PHE A 355 -10.81 -11.41 -7.89
N ARG A 356 -10.12 -11.97 -8.89
CA ARG A 356 -8.65 -11.91 -8.99
C ARG A 356 -8.16 -10.61 -9.63
N SER A 357 -8.91 -10.05 -10.56
CA SER A 357 -8.57 -8.80 -11.25
C SER A 357 -9.21 -7.63 -10.52
N ASN A 358 -8.41 -6.79 -9.86
CA ASN A 358 -8.86 -5.51 -9.31
C ASN A 358 -7.68 -4.55 -9.12
N HIS A 359 -7.99 -3.25 -9.11
CA HIS A 359 -6.99 -2.18 -9.00
C HIS A 359 -6.15 -2.25 -7.71
N ASP A 360 -6.78 -2.50 -6.55
CA ASP A 360 -6.06 -2.55 -5.27
C ASP A 360 -5.04 -3.70 -5.23
N TYR A 361 -5.35 -4.83 -5.88
CA TYR A 361 -4.44 -5.95 -6.04
C TYR A 361 -3.29 -5.62 -6.99
N ASP A 362 -3.57 -5.01 -8.14
CA ASP A 362 -2.54 -4.60 -9.10
C ASP A 362 -1.53 -3.61 -8.47
N GLU A 363 -2.04 -2.63 -7.73
CA GLU A 363 -1.23 -1.68 -6.94
C GLU A 363 -0.39 -2.38 -5.87
N PHE A 364 -0.98 -3.34 -5.14
CA PHE A 364 -0.24 -4.17 -4.19
C PHE A 364 0.88 -4.94 -4.88
N MET A 365 0.64 -5.53 -6.05
CA MET A 365 1.64 -6.29 -6.78
C MET A 365 2.82 -5.42 -7.24
N HIS A 366 2.56 -4.17 -7.66
CA HIS A 366 3.64 -3.23 -7.94
C HIS A 366 4.46 -2.88 -6.68
N ARG A 367 3.80 -2.67 -5.53
CA ARG A 367 4.49 -2.49 -4.24
C ARG A 367 5.30 -3.73 -3.87
N TRP A 368 4.75 -4.93 -4.02
CA TRP A 368 5.42 -6.18 -3.71
C TRP A 368 6.69 -6.39 -4.56
N ALA A 369 6.62 -6.07 -5.85
CA ALA A 369 7.79 -6.07 -6.73
C ALA A 369 8.88 -5.11 -6.24
N HIS A 370 8.48 -3.89 -5.85
CA HIS A 370 9.39 -2.90 -5.29
C HIS A 370 9.99 -3.37 -3.96
N TYR A 371 9.18 -3.95 -3.07
CA TYR A 371 9.66 -4.47 -1.78
C TYR A 371 10.63 -5.62 -1.95
N SER A 372 10.33 -6.57 -2.85
CA SER A 372 11.21 -7.71 -3.11
C SER A 372 12.58 -7.29 -3.64
N ALA A 373 12.67 -6.16 -4.34
CA ALA A 373 13.95 -5.62 -4.84
C ALA A 373 14.87 -5.09 -3.73
N PHE A 374 14.31 -4.57 -2.61
CA PHE A 374 15.10 -3.93 -1.54
C PHE A 374 15.07 -4.67 -0.20
N PHE A 375 14.03 -5.47 0.04
CA PHE A 375 13.79 -6.24 1.25
C PHE A 375 13.73 -7.75 0.97
N GLY A 376 14.21 -8.22 -0.18
CA GLY A 376 14.26 -9.64 -0.55
C GLY A 376 14.75 -10.59 0.56
N PRO A 377 15.77 -10.24 1.37
CA PRO A 377 16.22 -11.07 2.49
C PRO A 377 15.23 -11.27 3.62
N PHE A 378 14.23 -10.41 3.70
CA PHE A 378 13.14 -10.48 4.68
C PHE A 378 11.87 -11.05 4.07
N LEU A 379 11.82 -11.31 2.77
CA LEU A 379 10.60 -11.70 2.06
C LEU A 379 10.81 -13.05 1.36
N SER A 380 10.32 -14.13 1.99
CA SER A 380 10.44 -15.49 1.45
C SER A 380 9.63 -15.69 0.17
N GLY A 381 8.49 -15.02 0.07
CA GLY A 381 7.63 -15.06 -1.10
C GLY A 381 6.20 -14.61 -0.83
N LEU A 382 5.31 -14.90 -1.78
CA LEU A 382 3.92 -14.49 -1.75
C LEU A 382 2.98 -15.64 -2.12
N HIS A 383 2.04 -15.95 -1.25
CA HIS A 383 0.88 -16.78 -1.55
C HIS A 383 -0.31 -15.87 -1.85
N VAL A 384 -0.79 -15.86 -3.09
CA VAL A 384 -2.02 -15.16 -3.48
C VAL A 384 -3.17 -16.15 -3.43
N VAL A 385 -4.13 -15.96 -2.52
CA VAL A 385 -5.24 -16.89 -2.28
C VAL A 385 -6.52 -16.32 -2.88
N THR A 386 -7.14 -17.07 -3.78
CA THR A 386 -8.37 -16.66 -4.48
C THR A 386 -9.35 -17.82 -4.62
N ALA A 387 -10.64 -17.51 -4.59
CA ALA A 387 -11.71 -18.48 -4.81
C ALA A 387 -12.05 -18.68 -6.31
N THR A 388 -11.38 -17.95 -7.22
CA THR A 388 -11.55 -18.09 -8.67
C THR A 388 -10.26 -18.50 -9.36
N THR A 389 -10.38 -19.33 -10.39
CA THR A 389 -9.27 -19.67 -11.31
C THR A 389 -9.24 -18.76 -12.53
N GLU A 390 -10.30 -17.99 -12.77
CA GLU A 390 -10.45 -17.15 -13.94
C GLU A 390 -9.71 -15.81 -13.79
N VAL A 391 -9.33 -15.25 -14.92
CA VAL A 391 -8.71 -13.93 -15.06
C VAL A 391 -9.73 -13.07 -15.81
N ASP A 392 -10.33 -12.12 -15.10
CA ASP A 392 -11.51 -11.39 -15.60
C ASP A 392 -11.15 -10.28 -16.61
N ALA A 393 -9.91 -9.73 -16.57
CA ALA A 393 -9.46 -8.71 -17.55
C ALA A 393 -7.92 -8.60 -17.71
N PRO A 394 -7.36 -8.54 -18.94
CA PRO A 394 -5.90 -8.48 -19.17
C PRO A 394 -5.19 -7.22 -18.66
N VAL A 395 -5.89 -6.10 -18.48
CA VAL A 395 -5.29 -4.80 -18.15
C VAL A 395 -4.94 -4.68 -16.66
N GLU A 396 -5.58 -5.49 -15.80
CA GLU A 396 -5.50 -5.45 -14.34
C GLU A 396 -4.56 -6.52 -13.73
N HIS A 397 -3.67 -7.08 -14.56
CA HIS A 397 -2.61 -8.01 -14.14
C HIS A 397 -1.21 -7.47 -14.43
N ARG A 398 -1.04 -6.15 -14.57
CA ARG A 398 0.26 -5.57 -14.92
C ARG A 398 1.26 -5.78 -13.79
N GLY A 399 0.85 -5.53 -12.55
CA GLY A 399 1.67 -5.79 -11.37
C GLY A 399 2.04 -7.26 -11.22
N GLU A 400 1.07 -8.17 -11.41
CA GLU A 400 1.33 -9.62 -11.37
C GLU A 400 2.33 -10.04 -12.47
N ALA A 401 2.16 -9.52 -13.69
CA ALA A 401 3.08 -9.75 -14.80
C ALA A 401 4.48 -9.19 -14.51
N VAL A 402 4.59 -8.03 -13.86
CA VAL A 402 5.87 -7.48 -13.41
C VAL A 402 6.54 -8.43 -12.40
N CYS A 403 5.82 -8.91 -11.38
CA CYS A 403 6.38 -9.86 -10.41
C CYS A 403 6.83 -11.17 -11.08
N ARG A 404 6.05 -11.70 -12.03
CA ARG A 404 6.40 -12.92 -12.76
C ARG A 404 7.59 -12.71 -13.70
N ALA A 405 7.63 -11.61 -14.42
CA ALA A 405 8.75 -11.25 -15.28
C ALA A 405 10.03 -11.18 -14.45
N ALA A 406 9.95 -10.53 -13.29
CA ALA A 406 11.00 -10.41 -12.28
C ALA A 406 11.40 -11.73 -11.59
N GLY A 407 10.70 -12.84 -11.88
CA GLY A 407 11.01 -14.15 -11.31
C GLY A 407 10.80 -14.23 -9.80
N LEU A 408 9.95 -13.37 -9.24
CA LEU A 408 9.71 -13.32 -7.79
C LEU A 408 9.02 -14.60 -7.30
N PRO A 409 9.36 -15.09 -6.10
CA PRO A 409 8.73 -16.27 -5.51
C PRO A 409 7.27 -15.97 -5.15
N MET A 410 6.37 -16.29 -6.07
CA MET A 410 4.93 -16.11 -5.89
C MET A 410 4.17 -17.32 -6.44
N VAL A 411 3.15 -17.74 -5.70
CA VAL A 411 2.19 -18.76 -6.12
C VAL A 411 0.77 -18.23 -5.95
N VAL A 412 -0.08 -18.53 -6.92
CA VAL A 412 -1.52 -18.24 -6.85
C VAL A 412 -2.23 -19.54 -6.49
N LEU A 413 -3.02 -19.53 -5.42
CA LEU A 413 -3.64 -20.69 -4.78
C LEU A 413 -5.15 -20.61 -4.93
N HIS A 414 -5.75 -21.74 -5.32
CA HIS A 414 -7.19 -21.87 -5.50
C HIS A 414 -7.86 -22.34 -4.22
N ASP A 415 -8.52 -21.41 -3.53
CA ASP A 415 -9.35 -21.69 -2.36
C ASP A 415 -10.78 -22.08 -2.78
N TYR A 416 -10.91 -23.24 -3.43
CA TYR A 416 -12.15 -23.73 -4.08
C TYR A 416 -13.42 -23.68 -3.20
N ARG A 417 -13.27 -23.74 -1.86
CA ARG A 417 -14.40 -23.66 -0.91
C ARG A 417 -14.33 -22.48 0.05
N ALA A 418 -13.46 -21.51 -0.25
CA ALA A 418 -13.18 -20.39 0.64
C ALA A 418 -12.79 -20.87 2.06
N PHE A 419 -12.07 -21.98 2.19
CA PHE A 419 -11.65 -22.55 3.48
C PHE A 419 -10.77 -21.57 4.26
N VAL A 420 -9.71 -21.07 3.62
CA VAL A 420 -8.80 -20.11 4.25
C VAL A 420 -9.52 -18.78 4.43
N GLN A 421 -10.29 -18.34 3.44
CA GLN A 421 -11.04 -17.09 3.56
C GLN A 421 -12.09 -17.13 4.69
N ARG A 422 -12.75 -18.26 4.93
CA ARG A 422 -13.70 -18.43 6.05
C ARG A 422 -13.03 -18.57 7.41
N ALA A 423 -11.82 -19.13 7.44
CA ALA A 423 -11.02 -19.23 8.66
C ALA A 423 -10.49 -17.84 9.07
N VAL A 424 -9.93 -17.11 8.11
CA VAL A 424 -9.29 -15.80 8.31
C VAL A 424 -10.33 -14.68 8.43
N LYS A 425 -11.41 -14.73 7.66
CA LYS A 425 -12.45 -13.68 7.58
C LYS A 425 -11.85 -12.29 7.37
N PRO A 426 -11.14 -12.06 6.25
CA PRO A 426 -10.47 -10.80 6.01
C PRO A 426 -11.48 -9.64 6.04
N ALA A 427 -11.08 -8.54 6.71
CA ALA A 427 -11.92 -7.35 6.88
C ALA A 427 -12.22 -6.63 5.55
N ALA A 428 -11.28 -6.68 4.61
CA ALA A 428 -11.39 -6.14 3.26
C ALA A 428 -10.77 -7.08 2.23
N ILE A 429 -10.98 -6.82 0.96
CA ILE A 429 -10.35 -7.56 -0.14
C ILE A 429 -9.82 -6.53 -1.15
N PRO A 430 -8.53 -6.59 -1.55
CA PRO A 430 -7.51 -7.50 -1.03
C PRO A 430 -7.11 -7.17 0.41
N THR A 431 -6.77 -8.19 1.20
CA THR A 431 -6.06 -8.01 2.49
C THR A 431 -4.77 -8.81 2.44
N VAL A 432 -3.68 -8.18 2.84
CA VAL A 432 -2.33 -8.76 2.88
C VAL A 432 -1.97 -9.04 4.31
N TYR A 433 -1.47 -10.26 4.53
CA TYR A 433 -0.90 -10.70 5.78
C TYR A 433 0.60 -10.92 5.59
N LEU A 434 1.40 -10.53 6.57
CA LEU A 434 2.78 -11.00 6.69
C LEU A 434 2.87 -11.94 7.87
N ILE A 435 3.41 -13.12 7.65
CA ILE A 435 3.59 -14.14 8.69
C ILE A 435 5.05 -14.55 8.78
N ASP A 436 5.53 -14.80 9.99
CA ASP A 436 6.90 -15.25 10.23
C ASP A 436 7.05 -16.78 10.06
N GLN A 437 8.28 -17.29 10.23
CA GLN A 437 8.61 -18.72 10.17
C GLN A 437 7.74 -19.62 11.09
N THR A 438 7.20 -19.07 12.18
CA THR A 438 6.33 -19.81 13.11
C THR A 438 4.85 -19.77 12.72
N GLY A 439 4.53 -19.07 11.62
CA GLY A 439 3.16 -18.80 11.19
C GLY A 439 2.49 -17.69 11.99
N THR A 440 3.23 -16.93 12.81
CA THR A 440 2.68 -15.80 13.57
C THR A 440 2.52 -14.61 12.64
N CYS A 441 1.33 -14.03 12.62
CA CYS A 441 1.01 -12.86 11.81
C CYS A 441 1.58 -11.58 12.44
N VAL A 442 2.40 -10.86 11.68
CA VAL A 442 3.03 -9.59 12.08
C VAL A 442 2.44 -8.38 11.36
N HIS A 443 1.60 -8.62 10.35
CA HIS A 443 0.88 -7.56 9.63
C HIS A 443 -0.45 -8.08 9.09
N GLU A 444 -1.47 -7.22 9.09
CA GLU A 444 -2.75 -7.40 8.41
C GLU A 444 -3.18 -6.04 7.83
N GLY A 445 -3.40 -5.96 6.52
CA GLY A 445 -3.88 -4.73 5.88
C GLY A 445 -3.48 -4.57 4.42
N ARG A 446 -3.22 -3.34 3.99
CA ARG A 446 -2.89 -3.00 2.57
C ARG A 446 -1.42 -3.20 2.20
N LEU A 447 -0.56 -3.34 3.21
CA LEU A 447 0.90 -3.38 3.11
C LEU A 447 1.44 -2.17 2.34
N THR A 448 1.28 -1.00 2.95
CA THR A 448 1.92 0.25 2.53
C THR A 448 3.41 0.26 2.88
N PRO A 449 4.18 1.27 2.43
CA PRO A 449 5.58 1.39 2.84
C PRO A 449 5.77 1.47 4.35
N CYS A 450 4.88 2.15 5.08
CA CYS A 450 4.95 2.22 6.53
C CYS A 450 4.60 0.87 7.18
N ASP A 451 3.56 0.19 6.68
CA ASP A 451 3.15 -1.13 7.18
C ASP A 451 4.30 -2.15 7.12
N LEU A 452 5.07 -2.16 6.03
CA LEU A 452 6.20 -3.08 5.89
C LEU A 452 7.26 -2.85 6.98
N TRP A 453 7.60 -1.60 7.28
CA TRP A 453 8.56 -1.28 8.33
C TRP A 453 8.05 -1.68 9.71
N GLU A 454 6.79 -1.42 10.02
CA GLU A 454 6.16 -1.82 11.28
C GLU A 454 6.12 -3.36 11.43
N ALA A 455 5.87 -4.08 10.34
CA ALA A 455 5.90 -5.53 10.31
C ALA A 455 7.30 -6.09 10.57
N LEU A 456 8.34 -5.50 9.95
CA LEU A 456 9.74 -5.87 10.16
C LEU A 456 10.18 -5.60 11.60
N GLU A 457 9.78 -4.47 12.17
CA GLU A 457 10.03 -4.13 13.57
C GLU A 457 9.39 -5.16 14.52
N LEU A 458 8.11 -5.47 14.32
CA LEU A 458 7.41 -6.46 15.15
C LEU A 458 8.04 -7.85 15.02
N ALA A 459 8.37 -8.28 13.80
CA ALA A 459 9.06 -9.55 13.57
C ALA A 459 10.42 -9.59 14.27
N GLY A 460 11.18 -8.48 14.24
CA GLY A 460 12.44 -8.33 14.96
C GLY A 460 12.30 -8.49 16.47
N LYS A 461 11.27 -7.87 17.07
CA LYS A 461 10.96 -8.00 18.50
C LYS A 461 10.62 -9.45 18.87
N LEU A 462 9.74 -10.10 18.12
CA LEU A 462 9.35 -11.49 18.34
C LEU A 462 10.55 -12.45 18.24
N ARG A 463 11.47 -12.21 17.29
CA ARG A 463 12.71 -12.99 17.21
C ARG A 463 13.58 -12.80 18.45
N ALA A 464 13.80 -11.55 18.88
CA ALA A 464 14.62 -11.25 20.05
C ALA A 464 14.04 -11.91 21.33
N GLU A 465 12.73 -11.87 21.52
CA GLU A 465 12.03 -12.53 22.62
C GLU A 465 12.25 -14.05 22.61
N ARG A 466 12.19 -14.71 21.44
CA ARG A 466 12.44 -16.15 21.32
C ARG A 466 13.87 -16.51 21.66
N PHE A 467 14.85 -15.71 21.22
CA PHE A 467 16.26 -15.92 21.57
C PHE A 467 16.49 -15.81 23.09
N GLN A 468 15.82 -14.86 23.76
CA GLN A 468 15.93 -14.68 25.20
C GLN A 468 15.15 -15.73 26.01
N GLY A 469 13.97 -16.13 25.51
CA GLY A 469 13.10 -17.11 26.15
C GLY A 469 13.59 -18.56 26.03
N GLY A 470 14.29 -18.89 24.95
CA GLY A 470 14.92 -20.21 24.74
C GLY A 470 16.20 -20.46 25.55
N ALA A 471 16.69 -19.45 26.29
CA ALA A 471 17.89 -19.53 27.12
C ALA A 471 17.58 -19.86 28.60
N ARG A 472 16.38 -20.36 28.91
CA ARG A 472 15.97 -20.75 30.27
C ARG A 472 15.84 -22.26 30.44
#